data_AF-A0ABD2MG92-F1
#
_entry.id   AF-A0ABD2MG92-F1
#
_cell.length_a   1.000
_cell.length_b   1.000
_cell.length_c   1.000
_cell.angle_alpha   90.00
_cell.angle_beta   90.00
_cell.angle_gamma   90.00
#
_symmetry.space_group_name_H-M   'P 1'
#
loop_
_entity.id
_entity.type
_entity.pdbx_description
1 polymer ?
#
loop_
_entity_poly.entity_id
_entity_poly.type
_entity_poly.pdbx_seq_one_letter_code
_entity_poly.pdbx_strand_id
1 'polypeptide(L)'
;METSEITHITPAINIAPLERNNLMSPQEFQTTLYYWFNQKGLVSNMRSYLRMKMISVLKTTTIGESLNINANISMENQALNILIADYLFQHRYDYSLSVFSTEVPIKNLVSEFCFFVFNKEKSKARHKIDEENIMCIVESLGISANSELCGEILMNYKKMENASLLLCILRIVMNYYKPEEPTEERHIEEISKVIRKLMLQFDLPMSVINHLIERINFIIKTHVDNTITKLSKNYDQEKFILRAEYNNKESEFKQKLMEVDKFLNEETKKIGKEHEKLVYLTENMVSNERKLAEKSREMEAKLKKVSELELKLAEEIRNCGKNKTFPVQPQVVTEPCKLKHCNKQCEENRNEIEQLKIQKNGFEKISENQNILIANLTAKSNIMYKQLQESMYTIERLKGELAEQQKLLDNERRRKEQTSERTMSSSEALTVGTDGEGDHVIEDAIKQSHLKLEELEKESAEIERKFKQFQLAHRH
;
A
#
# COMPACT_ATOMS: atom_id res chain seq x y z
N MET A 1 22.22 -40.85 19.22
CA MET A 1 23.07 -39.64 19.13
C MET A 1 24.09 -39.93 18.05
N GLU A 2 23.75 -39.57 16.81
CA GLU A 2 24.65 -39.64 15.67
C GLU A 2 24.68 -38.24 15.07
N THR A 3 25.88 -37.68 14.98
CA THR A 3 26.16 -36.38 14.38
C THR A 3 26.02 -36.50 12.87
N SER A 4 24.90 -36.06 12.32
CA SER A 4 24.68 -35.95 10.89
C SER A 4 25.57 -34.84 10.31
N GLU A 5 26.61 -35.23 9.59
CA GLU A 5 27.51 -34.35 8.86
C GLU A 5 26.77 -33.58 7.75
N ILE A 6 26.93 -32.26 7.73
CA ILE A 6 26.44 -31.36 6.67
C ILE A 6 27.37 -31.49 5.47
N THR A 7 27.21 -32.54 4.66
CA THR A 7 27.99 -32.75 3.43
C THR A 7 27.21 -32.25 2.23
N HIS A 8 27.26 -30.93 2.01
CA HIS A 8 27.20 -30.21 0.71
C HIS A 8 26.63 -28.80 0.90
N ILE A 9 27.47 -27.90 1.41
CA ILE A 9 27.24 -26.46 1.31
C ILE A 9 27.70 -26.05 -0.09
N THR A 10 26.78 -25.74 -0.99
CA THR A 10 27.12 -25.07 -2.25
C THR A 10 27.47 -23.62 -1.91
N PRO A 11 28.65 -23.11 -2.29
CA PRO A 11 29.03 -21.74 -1.97
C PRO A 11 28.02 -20.75 -2.59
N ALA A 12 27.61 -19.75 -1.80
CA ALA A 12 26.62 -18.75 -2.20
C ALA A 12 27.07 -17.86 -3.37
N ILE A 13 28.36 -17.92 -3.73
CA ILE A 13 28.98 -17.14 -4.79
C ILE A 13 29.85 -18.10 -5.60
N ASN A 14 29.44 -18.38 -6.84
CA ASN A 14 30.27 -19.08 -7.80
C ASN A 14 31.30 -18.06 -8.31
N ILE A 15 32.44 -17.95 -7.62
CA ILE A 15 33.53 -17.05 -8.03
C ILE A 15 34.20 -17.69 -9.24
N ALA A 16 33.71 -17.37 -10.44
CA ALA A 16 34.56 -17.38 -11.63
C ALA A 16 35.76 -16.45 -11.37
N PRO A 17 36.96 -16.73 -11.92
CA PRO A 17 38.17 -15.97 -11.60
C PRO A 17 37.94 -14.49 -11.90
N LEU A 18 38.04 -13.68 -10.86
CA LEU A 18 37.72 -12.26 -10.85
C LEU A 18 38.53 -11.46 -11.88
N GLU A 19 37.84 -10.74 -12.77
CA GLU A 19 38.16 -9.34 -12.99
C GLU A 19 37.67 -8.56 -11.77
N ARG A 20 38.59 -8.30 -10.83
CA ARG A 20 38.35 -7.45 -9.66
C ARG A 20 38.18 -6.02 -10.15
N ASN A 21 37.06 -5.37 -9.81
CA ASN A 21 37.05 -3.99 -9.28
C ASN A 21 35.67 -3.41 -8.92
N ASN A 22 34.63 -4.22 -8.66
CA ASN A 22 33.44 -3.72 -7.96
C ASN A 22 33.22 -4.56 -6.70
N LEU A 23 33.88 -4.17 -5.60
CA LEU A 23 33.42 -4.59 -4.27
C LEU A 23 31.99 -4.06 -4.13
N MET A 24 31.00 -4.96 -4.17
CA MET A 24 29.64 -4.59 -3.77
C MET A 24 29.70 -3.91 -2.42
N SER A 25 29.05 -2.76 -2.32
CA SER A 25 28.83 -2.09 -1.04
C SER A 25 28.11 -3.01 -0.05
N PRO A 26 28.27 -2.80 1.27
CA PRO A 26 27.52 -3.56 2.27
C PRO A 26 26.00 -3.57 2.03
N GLN A 27 25.46 -2.48 1.50
CA GLN A 27 24.05 -2.32 1.14
C GLN A 27 23.65 -3.19 -0.07
N GLU A 28 24.49 -3.24 -1.11
CA GLU A 28 24.25 -4.10 -2.27
C GLU A 28 24.36 -5.59 -1.90
N PHE A 29 25.29 -5.94 -1.02
CA PHE A 29 25.39 -7.29 -0.47
C PHE A 29 24.14 -7.67 0.33
N GLN A 30 23.68 -6.80 1.24
CA GLN A 30 22.45 -7.04 2.00
C GLN A 30 21.23 -7.17 1.08
N THR A 31 21.13 -6.34 0.06
CA THR A 31 20.03 -6.39 -0.92
C THR A 31 20.07 -7.69 -1.72
N THR A 32 21.25 -8.10 -2.18
CA THR A 32 21.45 -9.35 -2.92
C THR A 32 21.14 -10.57 -2.05
N LEU A 33 21.58 -10.56 -0.80
CA LEU A 33 21.32 -11.62 0.18
C LEU A 33 19.82 -11.70 0.51
N TYR A 34 19.17 -10.56 0.73
CA TYR A 34 17.73 -10.49 0.98
C TYR A 34 16.93 -11.02 -0.23
N TYR A 35 17.29 -10.59 -1.44
CA TYR A 35 16.67 -11.05 -2.67
C TYR A 35 16.85 -12.57 -2.86
N TRP A 36 18.04 -13.09 -2.57
CA TRP A 36 18.31 -14.53 -2.60
C TRP A 36 17.48 -15.31 -1.57
N PHE A 37 17.41 -14.83 -0.32
CA PHE A 37 16.54 -15.42 0.69
C PHE A 37 15.06 -15.37 0.30
N ASN A 38 14.63 -14.29 -0.37
CA ASN A 38 13.25 -14.17 -0.84
C ASN A 38 12.97 -15.15 -2.00
N GLN A 39 13.87 -15.24 -2.98
CA GLN A 39 13.76 -16.21 -4.09
C GLN A 39 13.75 -17.66 -3.61
N LYS A 40 14.55 -17.99 -2.60
CA LYS A 40 14.58 -19.34 -2.01
C LYS A 40 13.43 -19.60 -1.05
N GLY A 41 12.53 -18.64 -0.83
CA GLY A 41 11.42 -18.75 0.09
C GLY A 41 11.83 -18.79 1.57
N LEU A 42 13.09 -18.52 1.91
CA LEU A 42 13.60 -18.57 3.28
C LEU A 42 12.94 -17.51 4.17
N VAL A 43 12.74 -16.29 3.66
CA VAL A 43 12.07 -15.21 4.40
C VAL A 43 10.61 -15.60 4.70
N SER A 44 9.92 -16.15 3.71
CA SER A 44 8.56 -16.67 3.81
C SER A 44 8.47 -17.79 4.86
N ASN A 45 9.39 -18.75 4.81
CA ASN A 45 9.46 -19.86 5.75
C ASN A 45 9.73 -19.39 7.19
N MET A 46 10.66 -18.45 7.38
CA MET A 46 10.95 -17.87 8.69
C MET A 46 9.75 -17.11 9.25
N ARG A 47 9.07 -16.28 8.44
CA ARG A 47 7.85 -15.57 8.87
C ARG A 47 6.74 -16.54 9.27
N SER A 48 6.52 -17.57 8.47
CA SER A 48 5.53 -18.62 8.75
C SER A 48 5.84 -19.35 10.05
N TYR A 49 7.10 -19.75 10.24
CA TYR A 49 7.58 -20.40 11.47
C TYR A 49 7.41 -19.53 12.71
N LEU A 50 7.78 -18.24 12.62
CA LEU A 50 7.65 -17.30 13.74
C LEU A 50 6.18 -17.04 14.10
N ARG A 51 5.32 -16.79 13.11
CA ARG A 51 3.87 -16.62 13.32
C ARG A 51 3.27 -17.86 13.97
N MET A 52 3.64 -19.05 13.51
CA MET A 52 3.22 -20.31 14.10
C MET A 52 3.69 -20.47 15.56
N LYS A 53 4.98 -20.20 15.85
CA LYS A 53 5.50 -20.29 17.23
C LYS A 53 4.80 -19.30 18.15
N MET A 54 4.57 -18.07 17.70
CA MET A 54 3.80 -17.06 18.45
C MET A 54 2.39 -17.57 18.75
N ILE A 55 1.69 -18.10 17.74
CA ILE A 55 0.33 -18.61 17.91
C ILE A 55 0.29 -19.84 18.80
N SER A 56 1.25 -20.76 18.67
CA SER A 56 1.36 -21.94 19.55
C SER A 56 1.56 -21.54 21.00
N VAL A 57 2.37 -20.52 21.28
CA VAL A 57 2.59 -19.99 22.62
C VAL A 57 1.35 -19.26 23.13
N LEU A 58 0.67 -18.50 22.27
CA LEU A 58 -0.55 -17.78 22.64
C LEU A 58 -1.74 -18.71 22.87
N LYS A 59 -1.86 -19.82 22.13
CA LYS A 59 -2.94 -20.82 22.28
C LYS A 59 -3.00 -21.45 23.68
N THR A 60 -1.88 -21.55 24.38
CA THR A 60 -1.82 -22.10 25.75
C THR A 60 -2.04 -21.04 26.83
N THR A 61 -2.37 -19.80 26.46
CA THR A 61 -2.72 -18.72 27.39
C THR A 61 -4.22 -18.56 27.50
N THR A 62 -4.68 -17.97 28.60
CA THR A 62 -6.10 -17.59 28.82
C THR A 62 -6.67 -16.72 27.69
N ILE A 63 -5.83 -15.90 27.03
CA ILE A 63 -6.21 -15.10 25.86
C ILE A 63 -6.43 -16.01 24.64
N GLY A 64 -5.57 -17.01 24.42
CA GLY A 64 -5.72 -18.00 23.35
C GLY A 64 -6.95 -18.89 23.49
N GLU A 65 -7.32 -19.25 24.73
CA GLU A 65 -8.55 -19.99 25.02
C GLU A 65 -9.81 -19.16 24.68
N SER A 66 -9.78 -17.83 24.90
CA SER A 66 -10.88 -16.92 24.57
C SER A 66 -11.00 -16.58 23.08
N LEU A 67 -9.88 -16.59 22.33
CA LEU A 67 -9.84 -16.44 20.87
C LEU A 67 -10.21 -17.73 20.14
N ASN A 68 -10.33 -18.84 20.87
CA ASN A 68 -10.81 -20.11 20.37
C ASN A 68 -12.33 -20.06 20.15
N ILE A 69 -12.82 -19.02 19.47
CA ILE A 69 -14.21 -18.79 19.12
C ILE A 69 -14.68 -20.06 18.41
N ASN A 70 -15.62 -20.75 19.05
CA ASN A 70 -16.38 -21.82 18.43
C ASN A 70 -17.31 -21.17 17.41
N ALA A 71 -16.76 -20.77 16.27
CA ALA A 71 -17.58 -20.45 15.12
C ALA A 71 -18.27 -21.76 14.72
N ASN A 72 -19.60 -21.80 14.80
CA ASN A 72 -20.40 -22.87 14.23
C ASN A 72 -20.25 -22.77 12.70
N ILE A 73 -19.19 -23.35 12.15
CA ILE A 73 -18.97 -23.42 10.71
C ILE A 73 -19.84 -24.54 10.18
N SER A 74 -20.57 -24.27 9.10
CA SER A 74 -21.35 -25.29 8.43
C SER A 74 -20.44 -26.35 7.81
N MET A 75 -20.92 -27.57 7.64
CA MET A 75 -20.13 -28.67 7.08
C MET A 75 -19.61 -28.36 5.67
N GLU A 76 -20.39 -27.62 4.88
CA GLU A 76 -20.03 -27.17 3.54
C GLU A 76 -18.83 -26.21 3.58
N ASN A 77 -18.86 -25.23 4.49
CA ASN A 77 -17.76 -24.30 4.66
C ASN A 77 -16.51 -25.00 5.20
N GLN A 78 -16.67 -26.02 6.05
CA GLN A 78 -15.55 -26.84 6.49
C GLN A 78 -14.92 -27.64 5.34
N ALA A 79 -15.76 -28.26 4.49
CA ALA A 79 -15.30 -28.97 3.29
C ALA A 79 -14.54 -28.03 2.35
N LEU A 80 -15.07 -26.83 2.08
CA LEU A 80 -14.39 -25.81 1.28
C LEU A 80 -13.04 -25.39 1.88
N ASN A 81 -12.99 -25.16 3.18
CA ASN A 81 -11.75 -24.78 3.86
C ASN A 81 -10.68 -25.87 3.77
N ILE A 82 -11.08 -27.15 3.84
CA ILE A 82 -10.17 -28.29 3.65
C ILE A 82 -9.67 -28.36 2.21
N LEU A 83 -10.54 -28.16 1.22
CA LEU A 83 -10.14 -28.11 -0.20
C LEU A 83 -9.12 -27.01 -0.49
N ILE A 84 -9.33 -25.82 0.08
CA ILE A 84 -8.39 -24.70 -0.05
C ILE A 84 -7.07 -25.03 0.65
N ALA A 85 -7.12 -25.58 1.86
CA ALA A 85 -5.91 -25.96 2.59
C ALA A 85 -5.08 -27.02 1.85
N ASP A 86 -5.72 -28.07 1.32
CA ASP A 86 -5.06 -29.08 0.49
C ASP A 86 -4.47 -28.48 -0.78
N TYR A 87 -5.20 -27.59 -1.46
CA TYR A 87 -4.68 -26.87 -2.63
C TYR A 87 -3.40 -26.09 -2.28
N LEU A 88 -3.45 -25.26 -1.25
CA LEU A 88 -2.29 -24.46 -0.82
C LEU A 88 -1.10 -25.33 -0.42
N PHE A 89 -1.37 -26.46 0.23
CA PHE A 89 -0.35 -27.42 0.65
C PHE A 89 0.31 -28.14 -0.54
N GLN A 90 -0.47 -28.72 -1.46
CA GLN A 90 0.07 -29.46 -2.61
C GLN A 90 0.89 -28.56 -3.54
N HIS A 91 0.55 -27.26 -3.62
CA HIS A 91 1.25 -26.26 -4.44
C HIS A 91 2.37 -25.51 -3.70
N ARG A 92 2.71 -25.87 -2.46
CA ARG A 92 3.79 -25.25 -1.64
C ARG A 92 3.61 -23.76 -1.37
N TYR A 93 2.38 -23.31 -1.20
CA TYR A 93 2.08 -21.95 -0.77
C TYR A 93 2.18 -21.82 0.76
N ASP A 94 3.36 -22.11 1.31
CA ASP A 94 3.61 -22.26 2.76
C ASP A 94 3.20 -21.01 3.56
N TYR A 95 3.48 -19.80 3.04
CA TYR A 95 3.06 -18.55 3.68
C TYR A 95 1.55 -18.37 3.69
N SER A 96 0.90 -18.52 2.53
CA SER A 96 -0.55 -18.39 2.41
C SER A 96 -1.27 -19.41 3.29
N LEU A 97 -0.77 -20.64 3.35
CA LEU A 97 -1.27 -21.69 4.23
C LEU A 97 -1.10 -21.32 5.72
N SER A 98 0.03 -20.69 6.09
CA SER A 98 0.25 -20.20 7.45
C SER A 98 -0.71 -19.07 7.83
N VAL A 99 -1.06 -18.19 6.89
CA VAL A 99 -2.04 -17.12 7.13
C VAL A 99 -3.44 -17.73 7.23
N PHE A 100 -3.82 -18.55 6.25
CA PHE A 100 -5.10 -19.23 6.15
C PHE A 100 -5.42 -20.05 7.40
N SER A 101 -4.48 -20.88 7.87
CA SER A 101 -4.65 -21.70 9.08
C SER A 101 -4.82 -20.91 10.38
N THR A 102 -4.54 -19.60 10.36
CA THR A 102 -4.64 -18.71 11.52
C THR A 102 -5.88 -17.82 11.49
N GLU A 103 -6.41 -17.57 10.29
CA GLU A 103 -7.57 -16.69 10.08
C GLU A 103 -8.86 -17.50 9.88
N VAL A 104 -8.75 -18.73 9.38
CA VAL A 104 -9.89 -19.62 9.17
C VAL A 104 -10.00 -20.61 10.32
N PRO A 105 -11.16 -20.74 10.97
CA PRO A 105 -11.34 -21.65 12.10
C PRO A 105 -11.46 -23.11 11.62
N ILE A 106 -10.36 -23.74 11.27
CA ILE A 106 -10.35 -25.15 10.84
C ILE A 106 -10.39 -26.06 12.08
N LYS A 107 -11.56 -26.20 12.73
CA LYS A 107 -11.74 -27.09 13.88
C LYS A 107 -12.23 -28.48 13.47
N ASN A 108 -11.73 -29.50 14.18
CA ASN A 108 -12.27 -30.87 14.32
C ASN A 108 -11.96 -31.96 13.27
N LEU A 109 -11.64 -31.70 12.01
CA LEU A 109 -11.08 -32.75 11.11
C LEU A 109 -9.56 -32.65 10.92
N VAL A 110 -8.98 -31.50 11.26
CA VAL A 110 -7.65 -31.07 10.80
C VAL A 110 -6.68 -30.99 11.97
N SER A 111 -7.01 -31.60 13.13
CA SER A 111 -6.01 -31.71 14.20
C SER A 111 -4.82 -32.55 13.76
N GLU A 112 -5.04 -33.60 12.96
CA GLU A 112 -3.93 -34.35 12.34
C GLU A 112 -3.36 -33.59 11.15
N PHE A 113 -4.18 -33.16 10.19
CA PHE A 113 -3.68 -32.50 8.97
C PHE A 113 -2.89 -31.20 9.26
N CYS A 114 -3.33 -30.33 10.18
CA CYS A 114 -2.55 -29.15 10.59
C CYS A 114 -1.29 -29.56 11.38
N PHE A 115 -1.37 -30.57 12.24
CA PHE A 115 -0.19 -31.05 12.97
C PHE A 115 0.86 -31.61 11.99
N PHE A 116 0.44 -32.30 10.93
CA PHE A 116 1.31 -32.90 9.91
C PHE A 116 1.86 -31.89 8.89
N VAL A 117 1.07 -30.90 8.46
CA VAL A 117 1.52 -29.82 7.56
C VAL A 117 2.69 -29.05 8.17
N PHE A 118 2.72 -28.91 9.50
CA PHE A 118 3.68 -28.05 10.20
C PHE A 118 4.77 -28.80 10.99
N ASN A 119 4.60 -30.08 11.35
CA ASN A 119 5.67 -30.93 11.91
C ASN A 119 6.35 -31.79 10.83
N LYS A 120 7.18 -31.14 10.01
CA LYS A 120 7.95 -31.71 8.88
C LYS A 120 9.00 -32.80 9.24
N GLU A 121 9.13 -33.20 10.51
CA GLU A 121 10.32 -33.94 10.96
C GLU A 121 10.34 -35.44 10.67
N LYS A 122 9.25 -36.07 10.19
CA LYS A 122 9.21 -37.55 10.12
C LYS A 122 8.77 -38.23 8.81
N SER A 123 8.32 -37.53 7.76
CA SER A 123 7.95 -38.22 6.51
C SER A 123 8.26 -37.43 5.24
N LYS A 124 9.06 -38.03 4.34
CA LYS A 124 9.30 -37.52 2.98
C LYS A 124 8.09 -37.70 2.03
N ALA A 125 7.04 -38.40 2.47
CA ALA A 125 5.82 -38.60 1.69
C ALA A 125 4.90 -37.37 1.82
N ARG A 126 4.42 -36.85 0.69
CA ARG A 126 3.36 -35.84 0.67
C ARG A 126 2.11 -36.47 1.25
N HIS A 127 1.60 -35.90 2.34
CA HIS A 127 0.39 -36.39 2.98
C HIS A 127 -0.80 -36.08 2.08
N LYS A 128 -1.70 -37.06 1.93
CA LYS A 128 -2.96 -36.94 1.20
C LYS A 128 -4.11 -37.11 2.18
N ILE A 129 -5.22 -36.47 1.89
CA ILE A 129 -6.47 -36.71 2.63
C ILE A 129 -6.84 -38.19 2.46
N ASP A 130 -7.25 -38.80 3.56
CA ASP A 130 -7.77 -40.15 3.63
C ASP A 130 -9.08 -40.30 2.85
N GLU A 131 -9.38 -41.52 2.44
CA GLU A 131 -10.52 -41.83 1.58
C GLU A 131 -11.87 -41.53 2.26
N GLU A 132 -12.00 -41.79 3.55
CA GLU A 132 -13.20 -41.51 4.33
C GLU A 132 -13.50 -40.00 4.36
N ASN A 133 -12.49 -39.18 4.66
CA ASN A 133 -12.67 -37.73 4.63
C ASN A 133 -12.90 -37.18 3.22
N ILE A 134 -12.31 -37.75 2.18
CA ILE A 134 -12.62 -37.36 0.78
C ILE A 134 -14.11 -37.58 0.47
N MET A 135 -14.66 -38.73 0.84
CA MET A 135 -16.08 -39.03 0.62
C MET A 135 -16.97 -38.02 1.35
N CYS A 136 -16.69 -37.72 2.62
CA CYS A 136 -17.42 -36.71 3.39
C CYS A 136 -17.35 -35.31 2.74
N ILE A 137 -16.17 -34.90 2.26
CA ILE A 137 -15.98 -33.60 1.58
C ILE A 137 -16.80 -33.53 0.29
N VAL A 138 -16.74 -34.58 -0.53
CA VAL A 138 -17.43 -34.66 -1.82
C VAL A 138 -18.95 -34.72 -1.64
N GLU A 139 -19.43 -35.45 -0.62
CA GLU A 139 -20.84 -35.51 -0.24
C GLU A 139 -21.36 -34.16 0.25
N SER A 140 -20.55 -33.41 1.01
CA SER A 140 -20.87 -32.04 1.44
C SER A 140 -20.98 -31.04 0.28
N LEU A 141 -20.45 -31.38 -0.90
CA LEU A 141 -20.56 -30.58 -2.13
C LEU A 141 -21.71 -31.04 -3.04
N GLY A 142 -22.52 -32.00 -2.59
CA GLY A 142 -23.68 -32.51 -3.33
C GLY A 142 -23.39 -33.66 -4.29
N ILE A 143 -22.18 -34.23 -4.28
CA ILE A 143 -21.84 -35.41 -5.08
C ILE A 143 -21.99 -36.64 -4.18
N SER A 144 -22.91 -37.55 -4.53
CA SER A 144 -23.12 -38.78 -3.75
C SER A 144 -21.83 -39.59 -3.60
N ALA A 145 -21.50 -40.02 -2.38
CA ALA A 145 -20.31 -40.82 -2.08
C ALA A 145 -20.27 -42.16 -2.86
N ASN A 146 -21.44 -42.68 -3.24
CA ASN A 146 -21.59 -43.93 -4.01
C ASN A 146 -21.63 -43.70 -5.54
N SER A 147 -21.44 -42.46 -6.01
CA SER A 147 -21.46 -42.16 -7.45
C SER A 147 -20.16 -42.58 -8.15
N GLU A 148 -20.26 -42.91 -9.44
CA GLU A 148 -19.09 -43.14 -10.30
C GLU A 148 -18.16 -41.92 -10.32
N LEU A 149 -18.74 -40.70 -10.23
CA LEU A 149 -18.00 -39.43 -10.15
C LEU A 149 -17.10 -39.39 -8.90
N CYS A 150 -17.60 -39.81 -7.74
CA CYS A 150 -16.80 -39.86 -6.50
C CYS A 150 -15.63 -40.85 -6.65
N GLY A 151 -15.89 -42.02 -7.24
CA GLY A 151 -14.84 -43.00 -7.54
C GLY A 151 -13.74 -42.44 -8.46
N GLU A 152 -14.12 -41.68 -9.49
CA GLU A 152 -13.17 -41.04 -10.40
C GLU A 152 -12.36 -39.93 -9.70
N ILE A 153 -13.00 -39.10 -8.86
CA ILE A 153 -12.33 -38.06 -8.04
C ILE A 153 -11.25 -38.72 -7.16
N LEU A 154 -11.62 -39.78 -6.44
CA LEU A 154 -10.72 -40.50 -5.54
C LEU A 154 -9.52 -41.10 -6.30
N MET A 155 -9.77 -41.74 -7.44
CA MET A 155 -8.72 -42.37 -8.23
C MET A 155 -7.74 -41.32 -8.78
N ASN A 156 -8.25 -40.18 -9.26
CA ASN A 156 -7.44 -39.08 -9.77
C ASN A 156 -6.60 -38.44 -8.66
N TYR A 157 -7.19 -38.20 -7.49
CA TYR A 157 -6.48 -37.63 -6.35
C TYR A 157 -5.37 -38.56 -5.88
N LYS A 158 -5.61 -39.88 -5.76
CA LYS A 158 -4.57 -40.85 -5.35
C LYS A 158 -3.44 -41.00 -6.38
N LYS A 159 -3.76 -41.04 -7.69
CA LYS A 159 -2.80 -41.30 -8.77
C LYS A 159 -1.82 -40.16 -9.02
N MET A 160 -2.23 -38.91 -8.85
CA MET A 160 -1.39 -37.74 -9.15
C MET A 160 -0.64 -37.27 -7.90
N GLU A 161 0.69 -37.25 -7.93
CA GLU A 161 1.52 -36.91 -6.75
C GLU A 161 1.31 -35.47 -6.25
N ASN A 162 0.96 -34.55 -7.16
CA ASN A 162 0.81 -33.11 -6.87
C ASN A 162 -0.60 -32.59 -7.13
N ALA A 163 -1.59 -33.45 -7.32
CA ALA A 163 -2.95 -32.97 -7.51
C ALA A 163 -3.59 -32.64 -6.16
N SER A 164 -4.24 -31.48 -6.11
CA SER A 164 -5.16 -31.14 -5.05
C SER A 164 -6.53 -31.73 -5.31
N LEU A 165 -7.27 -32.05 -4.25
CA LEU A 165 -8.61 -32.60 -4.34
C LEU A 165 -9.54 -31.65 -5.09
N LEU A 166 -9.37 -30.34 -4.87
CA LEU A 166 -10.10 -29.30 -5.58
C LEU A 166 -9.93 -29.40 -7.09
N LEU A 167 -8.70 -29.61 -7.57
CA LEU A 167 -8.43 -29.71 -9.01
C LEU A 167 -9.05 -31.00 -9.61
N CYS A 168 -9.05 -32.10 -8.85
CA CYS A 168 -9.70 -33.34 -9.25
C CYS A 168 -11.22 -33.16 -9.40
N ILE A 169 -11.86 -32.49 -8.44
CA ILE A 169 -13.30 -32.18 -8.49
C ILE A 169 -13.62 -31.29 -9.69
N LEU A 170 -12.92 -30.16 -9.84
CA LEU A 170 -13.17 -29.21 -10.93
C LEU A 170 -13.02 -29.87 -12.30
N ARG A 171 -12.01 -30.71 -12.49
CA ARG A 171 -11.80 -31.40 -13.77
C ARG A 171 -12.97 -32.31 -14.14
N ILE A 172 -13.53 -33.02 -13.18
CA ILE A 172 -14.63 -33.95 -13.42
C ILE A 172 -15.94 -33.18 -13.64
N VAL A 173 -16.22 -32.17 -12.82
CA VAL A 173 -17.40 -31.30 -12.98
C VAL A 173 -17.37 -30.61 -14.35
N MET A 174 -16.24 -30.03 -14.75
CA MET A 174 -16.11 -29.35 -16.05
C MET A 174 -16.26 -30.30 -17.26
N ASN A 175 -15.88 -31.57 -17.11
CA ASN A 175 -16.08 -32.57 -18.16
C ASN A 175 -17.54 -33.04 -18.24
N TYR A 176 -18.24 -33.07 -17.11
CA TYR A 176 -19.64 -33.49 -17.01
C TYR A 176 -20.61 -32.39 -17.46
N TYR A 177 -20.28 -31.12 -17.17
CA TYR A 177 -21.08 -29.95 -17.54
C TYR A 177 -20.64 -29.30 -18.86
N LYS A 178 -20.07 -30.07 -19.81
CA LYS A 178 -20.06 -29.60 -21.19
C LYS A 178 -21.51 -29.46 -21.63
N PRO A 179 -22.01 -28.25 -21.97
CA PRO A 179 -23.32 -28.15 -22.58
C PRO A 179 -23.24 -28.92 -23.89
N GLU A 180 -23.88 -30.08 -23.96
CA GLU A 180 -24.29 -30.60 -25.26
C GLU A 180 -25.17 -29.50 -25.86
N GLU A 181 -24.78 -28.95 -27.00
CA GLU A 181 -25.63 -28.02 -27.74
C GLU A 181 -27.03 -28.64 -27.87
N PRO A 182 -28.09 -27.96 -27.41
CA PRO A 182 -29.44 -28.45 -27.62
C PRO A 182 -29.74 -28.27 -29.11
N THR A 183 -29.45 -29.29 -29.92
CA THR A 183 -29.85 -29.29 -31.32
C THR A 183 -31.38 -29.17 -31.38
N GLU A 184 -31.88 -28.23 -32.20
CA GLU A 184 -33.32 -27.99 -32.46
C GLU A 184 -34.11 -29.29 -32.71
N GLU A 185 -33.42 -30.33 -33.19
CA GLU A 185 -33.94 -31.68 -33.41
C GLU A 185 -34.50 -32.35 -32.14
N ARG A 186 -33.92 -32.16 -30.95
CA ARG A 186 -34.39 -32.84 -29.72
C ARG A 186 -35.80 -32.37 -29.32
N HIS A 187 -36.08 -31.06 -29.38
CA HIS A 187 -37.40 -30.53 -29.04
C HIS A 187 -38.47 -30.89 -30.09
N ILE A 188 -38.11 -30.89 -31.37
CA ILE A 188 -39.00 -31.33 -32.45
C ILE A 188 -39.31 -32.82 -32.30
N GLU A 189 -38.35 -33.63 -31.88
CA GLU A 189 -38.52 -35.06 -31.68
C GLU A 189 -39.42 -35.38 -30.47
N GLU A 190 -39.30 -34.64 -29.37
CA GLU A 190 -40.17 -34.79 -28.19
C GLU A 190 -41.61 -34.39 -28.49
N ILE A 191 -41.83 -33.26 -29.18
CA ILE A 191 -43.17 -32.85 -29.63
C ILE A 191 -43.73 -33.88 -30.60
N SER A 192 -42.90 -34.38 -31.54
CA SER A 192 -43.30 -35.45 -32.46
C SER A 192 -43.66 -36.75 -31.74
N LYS A 193 -42.97 -37.10 -30.65
CA LYS A 193 -43.30 -38.27 -29.81
C LYS A 193 -44.65 -38.10 -29.11
N VAL A 194 -44.94 -36.92 -28.56
CA VAL A 194 -46.23 -36.63 -27.92
C VAL A 194 -47.37 -36.65 -28.93
N ILE A 195 -47.17 -36.06 -30.12
CA ILE A 195 -48.17 -36.06 -31.19
C ILE A 195 -48.42 -37.49 -31.67
N ARG A 196 -47.38 -38.31 -31.91
CA ARG A 196 -47.54 -39.74 -32.25
C ARG A 196 -48.28 -40.53 -31.18
N LYS A 197 -48.07 -40.22 -29.90
CA LYS A 197 -48.79 -40.86 -28.80
C LYS A 197 -50.28 -40.50 -28.82
N LEU A 198 -50.63 -39.26 -29.12
CA LEU A 198 -52.01 -38.82 -29.33
C LEU A 198 -52.62 -39.45 -30.61
N MET A 199 -51.83 -39.65 -31.67
CA MET A 199 -52.28 -40.32 -32.90
C MET A 199 -52.79 -41.74 -32.64
N LEU A 200 -52.04 -42.52 -31.86
CA LEU A 200 -52.43 -43.88 -31.50
C LEU A 200 -53.69 -43.93 -30.61
N GLN A 201 -54.00 -42.83 -29.92
CA GLN A 201 -55.11 -42.78 -28.97
C GLN A 201 -56.44 -42.37 -29.62
N PHE A 202 -56.41 -41.65 -30.75
CA PHE A 202 -57.61 -41.03 -31.36
C PHE A 202 -57.90 -41.43 -32.81
N ASP A 203 -57.09 -42.31 -33.42
CA ASP A 203 -57.31 -42.88 -34.76
C ASP A 203 -57.54 -41.82 -35.87
N LEU A 204 -56.81 -40.70 -35.77
CA LEU A 204 -56.96 -39.55 -36.65
C LEU A 204 -56.29 -39.78 -38.03
N PRO A 205 -56.89 -39.35 -39.14
CA PRO A 205 -56.25 -39.40 -40.47
C PRO A 205 -54.98 -38.53 -40.54
N MET A 206 -53.94 -39.01 -41.22
CA MET A 206 -52.66 -38.29 -41.34
C MET A 206 -52.76 -36.87 -41.93
N SER A 207 -53.72 -36.63 -42.83
CA SER A 207 -53.94 -35.30 -43.38
C SER A 207 -54.37 -34.28 -42.32
N VAL A 208 -55.21 -34.68 -41.37
CA VAL A 208 -55.66 -33.84 -40.25
C VAL A 208 -54.49 -33.58 -39.29
N ILE A 209 -53.65 -34.58 -39.06
CA ILE A 209 -52.48 -34.47 -38.19
C ILE A 209 -51.44 -33.52 -38.78
N ASN A 210 -51.12 -33.66 -40.07
CA ASN A 210 -50.18 -32.75 -40.73
C ASN A 210 -50.69 -31.30 -40.69
N HIS A 211 -52.00 -31.10 -40.89
CA HIS A 211 -52.60 -29.77 -40.77
C HIS A 211 -52.52 -29.21 -39.34
N LEU A 212 -52.71 -30.06 -38.32
CA LEU A 212 -52.54 -29.66 -36.92
C LEU A 212 -51.09 -29.33 -36.58
N ILE A 213 -50.13 -30.13 -37.05
CA ILE A 213 -48.69 -29.87 -36.87
C ILE A 213 -48.30 -28.54 -37.53
N GLU A 214 -48.72 -28.30 -38.77
CA GLU A 214 -48.47 -27.04 -39.48
C GLU A 214 -49.05 -25.85 -38.72
N ARG A 215 -50.28 -25.98 -38.21
CA ARG A 215 -50.94 -24.92 -37.46
C ARG A 215 -50.29 -24.67 -36.10
N ILE A 216 -49.87 -25.72 -35.39
CA ILE A 216 -49.12 -25.61 -34.13
C ILE A 216 -47.76 -24.95 -34.40
N ASN A 217 -47.02 -25.40 -35.42
CA ASN A 217 -45.74 -24.81 -35.79
C ASN A 217 -45.88 -23.33 -36.18
N PHE A 218 -46.93 -22.97 -36.90
CA PHE A 218 -47.22 -21.57 -37.22
C PHE A 218 -47.49 -20.73 -35.97
N ILE A 219 -48.27 -21.25 -35.02
CA ILE A 219 -48.55 -20.57 -33.75
C ILE A 219 -47.27 -20.41 -32.92
N ILE A 220 -46.47 -21.47 -32.79
CA ILE A 220 -45.20 -21.44 -32.06
C ILE A 220 -44.27 -20.42 -32.69
N LYS A 221 -44.07 -20.48 -34.02
CA LYS A 221 -43.22 -19.54 -34.75
C LYS A 221 -43.67 -18.09 -34.55
N THR A 222 -44.96 -17.82 -34.71
CA THR A 222 -45.52 -16.47 -34.52
C THR A 222 -45.33 -15.98 -33.08
N HIS A 223 -45.48 -16.87 -32.09
CA HIS A 223 -45.29 -16.52 -30.68
C HIS A 223 -43.81 -16.24 -30.36
N VAL A 224 -42.90 -17.04 -30.91
CA VAL A 224 -41.45 -16.85 -30.79
C VAL A 224 -41.04 -15.53 -31.45
N ASP A 225 -41.46 -15.27 -32.69
CA ASP A 225 -41.13 -14.03 -33.42
C ASP A 225 -41.64 -12.78 -32.68
N ASN A 226 -42.86 -12.83 -32.13
CA ASN A 226 -43.41 -11.74 -31.32
C ASN A 226 -42.64 -11.54 -30.01
N THR A 227 -42.22 -12.62 -29.36
CA THR A 227 -41.45 -12.58 -28.12
C THR A 227 -40.05 -12.02 -28.37
N ILE A 228 -39.37 -12.46 -29.43
CA ILE A 228 -38.09 -11.94 -29.89
C ILE A 228 -38.20 -10.45 -30.20
N THR A 229 -39.23 -10.03 -30.94
CA THR A 229 -39.44 -8.62 -31.28
C THR A 229 -39.67 -7.76 -30.03
N LYS A 230 -40.43 -8.27 -29.05
CA LYS A 230 -40.66 -7.57 -27.78
C LYS A 230 -39.38 -7.46 -26.95
N LEU A 231 -38.61 -8.55 -26.85
CA LEU A 231 -37.33 -8.58 -26.15
C LEU A 231 -36.31 -7.64 -26.80
N SER A 232 -36.20 -7.64 -28.13
CA SER A 232 -35.31 -6.73 -28.87
C SER A 232 -35.66 -5.27 -28.61
N LYS A 233 -36.95 -4.91 -28.62
CA LYS A 233 -37.40 -3.54 -28.32
C LYS A 233 -37.05 -3.13 -26.89
N ASN A 234 -37.25 -4.02 -25.91
CA ASN A 234 -36.89 -3.75 -24.52
C ASN A 234 -35.39 -3.57 -24.36
N TYR A 235 -34.59 -4.44 -24.99
CA TYR A 235 -33.13 -4.35 -24.96
C TYR A 235 -32.62 -3.04 -25.58
N ASP A 236 -33.18 -2.61 -26.71
CA ASP A 236 -32.81 -1.34 -27.34
C ASP A 236 -33.18 -0.12 -26.46
N GLN A 237 -34.32 -0.17 -25.76
CA GLN A 237 -34.72 0.86 -24.79
C GLN A 237 -33.76 0.91 -23.60
N GLU A 238 -33.42 -0.23 -23.02
CA GLU A 238 -32.51 -0.32 -21.88
C GLU A 238 -31.09 0.13 -22.27
N LYS A 239 -30.62 -0.28 -23.44
CA LYS A 239 -29.36 0.20 -24.03
C LYS A 239 -29.36 1.71 -24.25
N PHE A 240 -30.49 2.29 -24.67
CA PHE A 240 -30.61 3.74 -24.82
C PHE A 240 -30.54 4.47 -23.48
N ILE A 241 -31.21 3.96 -22.44
CA ILE A 241 -31.19 4.51 -21.08
C ILE A 241 -29.75 4.45 -20.52
N LEU A 242 -29.10 3.29 -20.57
CA LEU A 242 -27.72 3.11 -20.09
C LEU A 242 -26.73 4.04 -20.80
N ARG A 243 -26.89 4.26 -22.11
CA ARG A 243 -26.07 5.23 -22.86
C ARG A 243 -26.31 6.66 -22.41
N ALA A 244 -27.55 7.04 -22.13
CA ALA A 244 -27.86 8.38 -21.63
C ALA A 244 -27.28 8.61 -20.23
N GLU A 245 -27.38 7.62 -19.33
CA GLU A 245 -26.79 7.65 -17.99
C GLU A 245 -25.27 7.74 -18.04
N TYR A 246 -24.62 6.92 -18.88
CA TYR A 246 -23.18 6.98 -19.11
C TYR A 246 -22.74 8.37 -19.57
N ASN A 247 -23.40 8.93 -20.59
CA ASN A 247 -23.06 10.26 -21.10
C ASN A 247 -23.25 11.36 -20.05
N ASN A 248 -24.29 11.26 -19.22
CA ASN A 248 -24.53 12.18 -18.11
C ASN A 248 -23.39 12.10 -17.09
N LYS A 249 -23.00 10.89 -16.69
CA LYS A 249 -21.88 10.67 -15.76
C LYS A 249 -20.55 11.16 -16.35
N GLU A 250 -20.29 10.93 -17.63
CA GLU A 250 -19.10 11.44 -18.31
C GLU A 250 -19.06 12.98 -18.27
N SER A 251 -20.20 13.66 -18.48
CA SER A 251 -20.29 15.11 -18.39
C SER A 251 -20.05 15.65 -16.98
N GLU A 252 -20.58 14.96 -15.96
CA GLU A 252 -20.36 15.27 -14.54
C GLU A 252 -18.87 15.17 -14.17
N PHE A 253 -18.19 14.11 -14.61
CA PHE A 253 -16.75 13.94 -14.39
C PHE A 253 -15.91 15.00 -15.10
N LYS A 254 -16.27 15.37 -16.35
CA LYS A 254 -15.59 16.45 -17.07
C LYS A 254 -15.72 17.79 -16.33
N GLN A 255 -16.89 18.10 -15.78
CA GLN A 255 -17.09 19.31 -14.99
C GLN A 255 -16.21 19.31 -13.73
N LYS A 256 -16.21 18.20 -12.97
CA LYS A 256 -15.36 18.06 -11.77
C LYS A 256 -13.88 18.22 -12.09
N LEU A 257 -13.41 17.65 -13.20
CA LEU A 257 -12.02 17.83 -13.66
C LEU A 257 -11.69 19.30 -13.95
N MET A 258 -12.60 20.05 -14.58
CA MET A 258 -12.41 21.48 -14.82
C MET A 258 -12.37 22.30 -13.53
N GLU A 259 -13.15 21.93 -12.52
CA GLU A 259 -13.14 22.58 -11.20
C GLU A 259 -11.82 22.33 -10.46
N VAL A 260 -11.32 21.09 -10.48
CA VAL A 260 -10.01 20.73 -9.91
C VAL A 260 -8.88 21.46 -10.62
N ASP A 261 -8.88 21.52 -11.96
CA ASP A 261 -7.84 22.22 -12.72
C ASP A 261 -7.84 23.73 -12.42
N LYS A 262 -9.03 24.33 -12.28
CA LYS A 262 -9.16 25.73 -11.86
C LYS A 262 -8.57 25.94 -10.46
N PHE A 263 -8.89 25.07 -9.51
CA PHE A 263 -8.36 25.14 -8.15
C PHE A 263 -6.82 25.01 -8.12
N LEU A 264 -6.26 24.03 -8.83
CA LEU A 264 -4.81 23.83 -8.93
C LEU A 264 -4.10 25.04 -9.55
N ASN A 265 -4.70 25.65 -10.58
CA ASN A 265 -4.17 26.86 -11.19
C ASN A 265 -4.18 28.05 -10.23
N GLU A 266 -5.21 28.18 -9.39
CA GLU A 266 -5.27 29.22 -8.36
C GLU A 266 -4.23 29.01 -7.26
N GLU A 267 -4.05 27.78 -6.76
CA GLU A 267 -3.03 27.47 -5.77
C GLU A 267 -1.60 27.64 -6.32
N THR A 268 -1.35 27.21 -7.55
CA THR A 268 -0.05 27.41 -8.20
C THR A 268 0.30 28.91 -8.28
N LYS A 269 -0.69 29.78 -8.57
CA LYS A 269 -0.50 31.24 -8.57
C LYS A 269 -0.24 31.80 -7.16
N LYS A 270 -0.87 31.26 -6.11
CA LYS A 270 -0.61 31.68 -4.72
C LYS A 270 0.81 31.29 -4.29
N ILE A 271 1.19 30.04 -4.54
CA ILE A 271 2.54 29.53 -4.26
C ILE A 271 3.60 30.36 -5.01
N GLY A 272 3.36 30.69 -6.29
CA GLY A 272 4.25 31.56 -7.06
C GLY A 272 4.49 32.92 -6.40
N LYS A 273 3.42 33.59 -5.96
CA LYS A 273 3.51 34.88 -5.25
C LYS A 273 4.20 34.78 -3.89
N GLU A 274 4.02 33.68 -3.17
CA GLU A 274 4.71 33.45 -1.89
C GLU A 274 6.21 33.17 -2.12
N HIS A 275 6.53 32.40 -3.15
CA HIS A 275 7.90 32.13 -3.55
C HIS A 275 8.64 33.44 -3.90
N GLU A 276 8.05 34.30 -4.74
CA GLU A 276 8.62 35.62 -5.05
C GLU A 276 8.90 36.46 -3.81
N LYS A 277 7.98 36.47 -2.82
CA LYS A 277 8.20 37.18 -1.55
C LYS A 277 9.35 36.59 -0.73
N LEU A 278 9.47 35.26 -0.70
CA LEU A 278 10.55 34.59 0.02
C LEU A 278 11.91 34.83 -0.65
N VAL A 279 11.97 34.82 -1.98
CA VAL A 279 13.18 35.18 -2.74
C VAL A 279 13.60 36.60 -2.40
N TYR A 280 12.69 37.57 -2.47
CA TYR A 280 12.96 38.96 -2.10
C TYR A 280 13.45 39.13 -0.66
N LEU A 281 12.82 38.43 0.29
CA LEU A 281 13.26 38.46 1.70
C LEU A 281 14.66 37.88 1.88
N THR A 282 14.96 36.77 1.19
CA THR A 282 16.26 36.11 1.24
C THR A 282 17.35 37.02 0.68
N GLU A 283 17.11 37.68 -0.45
CA GLU A 283 18.04 38.65 -1.04
C GLU A 283 18.33 39.81 -0.08
N ASN A 284 17.30 40.32 0.60
CA ASN A 284 17.48 41.36 1.63
C ASN A 284 18.29 40.87 2.83
N MET A 285 18.05 39.64 3.30
CA MET A 285 18.84 39.04 4.39
C MET A 285 20.30 38.89 4.00
N VAL A 286 20.59 38.37 2.80
CA VAL A 286 21.96 38.24 2.28
C VAL A 286 22.64 39.61 2.15
N SER A 287 21.92 40.63 1.69
CA SER A 287 22.42 42.01 1.62
C SER A 287 22.75 42.57 3.02
N ASN A 288 21.90 42.34 4.00
CA ASN A 288 22.14 42.75 5.38
C ASN A 288 23.30 42.00 6.03
N GLU A 289 23.43 40.70 5.79
CA GLU A 289 24.54 39.88 6.27
C GLU A 289 25.88 40.40 5.71
N ARG A 290 25.94 40.78 4.43
CA ARG A 290 27.13 41.41 3.84
C ARG A 290 27.51 42.71 4.55
N LYS A 291 26.53 43.59 4.85
CA LYS A 291 26.77 44.85 5.58
C LYS A 291 27.27 44.59 7.01
N LEU A 292 26.71 43.60 7.70
CA LEU A 292 27.17 43.21 9.04
C LEU A 292 28.59 42.64 9.00
N ALA A 293 28.91 41.79 8.02
CA ALA A 293 30.25 41.24 7.83
C ALA A 293 31.29 42.33 7.52
N GLU A 294 30.91 43.39 6.80
CA GLU A 294 31.77 44.55 6.55
C GLU A 294 32.03 45.36 7.83
N LYS A 295 30.98 45.68 8.59
CA LYS A 295 31.12 46.34 9.91
C LYS A 295 31.96 45.52 10.88
N SER A 296 31.80 44.20 10.90
CA SER A 296 32.59 43.30 11.74
C SER A 296 34.08 43.39 11.39
N ARG A 297 34.42 43.42 10.09
CA ARG A 297 35.80 43.60 9.63
C ARG A 297 36.36 44.98 10.02
N GLU A 298 35.56 46.04 9.94
CA GLU A 298 35.97 47.38 10.39
C GLU A 298 36.26 47.41 11.90
N MET A 299 35.41 46.79 12.71
CA MET A 299 35.59 46.70 14.16
C MET A 299 36.84 45.89 14.52
N GLU A 300 37.09 44.77 13.84
CA GLU A 300 38.30 43.97 14.05
C GLU A 300 39.57 44.77 13.72
N ALA A 301 39.55 45.58 12.66
CA ALA A 301 40.66 46.48 12.32
C ALA A 301 40.88 47.57 13.39
N LYS A 302 39.81 48.14 13.96
CA LYS A 302 39.91 49.08 15.09
C LYS A 302 40.48 48.41 16.34
N LEU A 303 40.04 47.18 16.64
CA LEU A 303 40.54 46.41 17.78
C LEU A 303 42.05 46.15 17.67
N LYS A 304 42.53 45.79 16.46
CA LYS A 304 43.97 45.63 16.20
C LYS A 304 44.75 46.92 16.47
N LYS A 305 44.25 48.08 16.03
CA LYS A 305 44.88 49.39 16.33
C LYS A 305 44.92 49.70 17.82
N VAL A 306 43.86 49.41 18.57
CA VAL A 306 43.83 49.61 20.02
C VAL A 306 44.88 48.73 20.70
N SER A 307 44.96 47.45 20.31
CA SER A 307 45.97 46.53 20.84
C SER A 307 47.41 46.98 20.54
N GLU A 308 47.67 47.52 19.34
CA GLU A 308 48.97 48.12 19.01
C GLU A 308 49.30 49.35 19.88
N LEU A 309 48.30 50.19 20.19
CA LEU A 309 48.48 51.34 21.08
C LEU A 309 48.72 50.91 22.53
N GLU A 310 48.03 49.89 23.02
CA GLU A 310 48.26 49.30 24.34
C GLU A 310 49.70 48.77 24.47
N LEU A 311 50.20 48.08 23.44
CA LEU A 311 51.58 47.61 23.39
C LEU A 311 52.59 48.77 23.46
N LYS A 312 52.38 49.83 22.67
CA LYS A 312 53.23 51.04 22.71
C LYS A 312 53.20 51.72 24.07
N LEU A 313 52.02 51.87 24.67
CA LEU A 313 51.88 52.47 25.99
C LEU A 313 52.58 51.63 27.08
N ALA A 314 52.47 50.30 27.00
CA ALA A 314 53.17 49.40 27.91
C ALA A 314 54.70 49.51 27.78
N GLU A 315 55.22 49.68 26.56
CA GLU A 315 56.64 49.96 26.30
C GLU A 315 57.07 51.33 26.87
N GLU A 316 56.27 52.38 26.70
CA GLU A 316 56.52 53.70 27.28
C GLU A 316 56.56 53.66 28.81
N ILE A 317 55.60 52.99 29.46
CA ILE A 317 55.59 52.79 30.92
C ILE A 317 56.85 52.04 31.37
N ARG A 318 57.26 50.99 30.62
CA ARG A 318 58.48 50.23 30.91
C ARG A 318 59.75 51.09 30.76
N ASN A 319 59.76 52.03 29.82
CA ASN A 319 60.87 52.97 29.63
C ASN A 319 60.89 54.09 30.69
N CYS A 320 59.73 54.53 31.21
CA CYS A 320 59.64 55.47 32.33
C CYS A 320 60.04 54.85 33.68
N GLY A 321 60.02 53.52 33.82
CA GLY A 321 60.39 52.80 35.05
C GLY A 321 61.88 52.61 35.33
N LYS A 322 62.79 53.14 34.49
CA LYS A 322 64.25 52.95 34.66
C LYS A 322 64.90 53.83 35.73
N ASN A 323 64.15 54.67 36.44
CA ASN A 323 64.67 55.37 37.62
C ASN A 323 63.74 55.17 38.83
N LYS A 324 64.28 54.46 39.84
CA LYS A 324 63.77 54.14 41.18
C LYS A 324 63.08 52.78 41.32
N THR A 325 63.89 51.83 41.80
CA THR A 325 63.51 50.60 42.47
C THR A 325 62.69 50.90 43.73
N PHE A 326 61.47 50.35 43.81
CA PHE A 326 60.81 50.06 45.08
C PHE A 326 60.21 48.65 45.01
N PRO A 327 60.43 47.80 46.01
CA PRO A 327 59.83 46.48 46.10
C PRO A 327 58.45 46.62 46.75
N VAL A 328 57.37 46.24 46.06
CA VAL A 328 56.06 46.09 46.70
C VAL A 328 55.39 44.81 46.21
N GLN A 329 55.09 43.97 47.19
CA GLN A 329 54.35 42.72 47.07
C GLN A 329 52.89 42.97 46.64
N PRO A 330 52.24 42.00 45.97
CA PRO A 330 50.87 42.13 45.54
C PRO A 330 49.90 41.91 46.72
N GLN A 331 49.45 43.00 47.33
CA GLN A 331 48.22 43.01 48.11
C GLN A 331 47.09 43.57 47.27
N VAL A 332 46.04 42.77 47.14
CA VAL A 332 44.74 43.11 46.56
C VAL A 332 44.15 44.22 47.42
N VAL A 333 44.19 45.46 46.92
CA VAL A 333 43.55 46.61 47.56
C VAL A 333 42.55 47.21 46.58
N THR A 334 41.27 46.97 46.87
CA THR A 334 40.12 47.67 46.32
C THR A 334 39.95 49.03 47.01
N GLU A 335 40.91 49.95 46.85
CA GLU A 335 40.71 51.35 47.22
C GLU A 335 40.88 52.27 46.01
N PRO A 336 40.01 53.28 45.84
CA PRO A 336 40.15 54.27 44.79
C PRO A 336 41.44 55.06 44.97
N CYS A 337 42.22 55.16 43.88
CA CYS A 337 43.52 55.83 43.79
C CYS A 337 43.53 57.22 44.47
N LYS A 338 44.32 57.37 45.55
CA LYS A 338 44.57 58.63 46.27
C LYS A 338 45.91 59.30 45.92
N LEU A 339 46.53 58.93 44.80
CA LEU A 339 47.79 59.53 44.36
C LEU A 339 47.53 60.78 43.49
N LYS A 340 48.26 61.89 43.75
CA LYS A 340 48.20 63.21 43.07
C LYS A 340 48.50 63.22 41.54
N HIS A 341 48.50 62.07 40.88
CA HIS A 341 48.75 61.86 39.45
C HIS A 341 47.49 61.50 38.65
N CYS A 342 46.29 61.56 39.26
CA CYS A 342 45.05 61.60 38.49
C CYS A 342 44.94 62.94 37.77
N ASN A 343 45.64 63.06 36.65
CA ASN A 343 45.28 64.03 35.63
C ASN A 343 43.88 63.70 35.13
N LYS A 344 43.16 64.73 34.69
CA LYS A 344 41.80 64.66 34.10
C LYS A 344 41.62 63.48 33.13
N GLN A 345 42.68 63.16 32.39
CA GLN A 345 42.76 62.05 31.44
C GLN A 345 42.62 60.64 32.07
N CYS A 346 43.03 60.42 33.32
CA CYS A 346 42.88 59.12 33.99
C CYS A 346 41.43 58.88 34.42
N GLU A 347 40.73 59.95 34.80
CA GLU A 347 39.30 59.92 35.12
C GLU A 347 38.45 59.76 33.84
N GLU A 348 38.84 60.41 32.75
CA GLU A 348 38.26 60.21 31.41
C GLU A 348 38.42 58.76 30.94
N ASN A 349 39.63 58.19 30.99
CA ASN A 349 39.87 56.79 30.61
C ASN A 349 39.09 55.80 31.49
N ARG A 350 38.95 56.09 32.79
CA ARG A 350 38.16 55.24 33.69
C ARG A 350 36.67 55.26 33.31
N ASN A 351 36.14 56.43 32.98
CA ASN A 351 34.77 56.58 32.51
C ASN A 351 34.56 55.88 31.15
N GLU A 352 35.52 55.96 30.23
CA GLU A 352 35.47 55.22 28.97
C GLU A 352 35.48 53.70 29.18
N ILE A 353 36.33 53.18 30.07
CA ILE A 353 36.35 51.75 30.40
C ILE A 353 35.01 51.30 31.00
N GLU A 354 34.41 52.11 31.88
CA GLU A 354 33.11 51.82 32.47
C GLU A 354 32.00 51.82 31.40
N GLN A 355 32.02 52.79 30.47
CA GLN A 355 31.08 52.83 29.33
C GLN A 355 31.26 51.64 28.39
N LEU A 356 32.50 51.25 28.08
CA LEU A 356 32.79 50.09 27.24
C LEU A 356 32.33 48.78 27.89
N LYS A 357 32.45 48.65 29.23
CA LYS A 357 31.89 47.50 29.97
C LYS A 357 30.37 47.44 29.87
N ILE A 358 29.69 48.58 30.03
CA ILE A 358 28.23 48.65 29.89
C ILE A 358 27.80 48.26 28.47
N GLN A 359 28.50 48.77 27.44
CA GLN A 359 28.23 48.41 26.04
C GLN A 359 28.48 46.92 25.78
N LYS A 360 29.59 46.36 26.28
CA LYS A 360 29.90 44.94 26.14
C LYS A 360 28.80 44.05 26.72
N ASN A 361 28.36 44.34 27.95
CA ASN A 361 27.26 43.60 28.58
C ASN A 361 25.94 43.75 27.80
N GLY A 362 25.71 44.91 27.19
CA GLY A 362 24.57 45.13 26.29
C GLY A 362 24.63 44.23 25.05
N PHE A 363 25.80 44.14 24.40
CA PHE A 363 26.00 43.28 23.23
C PHE A 363 25.92 41.79 23.56
N GLU A 364 26.44 41.35 24.71
CA GLU A 364 26.33 39.95 25.16
C GLU A 364 24.87 39.54 25.33
N LYS A 365 24.04 40.39 25.96
CA LYS A 365 22.58 40.14 26.06
C LYS A 365 21.89 40.08 24.69
N ILE A 366 22.26 40.96 23.75
CA ILE A 366 21.69 40.94 22.39
C ILE A 366 22.09 39.65 21.67
N SER A 367 23.36 39.24 21.78
CA SER A 367 23.86 38.01 21.18
C SER A 367 23.19 36.77 21.74
N GLU A 368 22.99 36.70 23.05
CA GLU A 368 22.28 35.61 23.72
C GLU A 368 20.83 35.51 23.23
N ASN A 369 20.11 36.63 23.15
CA ASN A 369 18.76 36.68 22.62
C ASN A 369 18.68 36.24 21.14
N GLN A 370 19.65 36.64 20.32
CA GLN A 370 19.74 36.20 18.92
C GLN A 370 20.00 34.70 18.80
N ASN A 371 20.87 34.14 19.64
CA ASN A 371 21.14 32.70 19.66
C ASN A 371 19.90 31.89 20.05
N ILE A 372 19.13 32.36 21.02
CA ILE A 372 17.84 31.74 21.40
C ILE A 372 16.85 31.81 20.23
N LEU A 373 16.76 32.96 19.55
CA LEU A 373 15.89 33.11 18.38
C LEU A 373 16.29 32.18 17.23
N ILE A 374 17.59 32.07 16.94
CA ILE A 374 18.13 31.16 15.92
C ILE A 374 17.80 29.72 16.29
N ALA A 375 18.05 29.29 17.53
CA ALA A 375 17.73 27.95 17.99
C ALA A 375 16.23 27.60 17.83
N ASN A 376 15.35 28.54 18.17
CA ASN A 376 13.90 28.37 17.99
C ASN A 376 13.50 28.27 16.51
N LEU A 377 14.08 29.10 15.64
CA LEU A 377 13.82 29.05 14.19
C LEU A 377 14.34 27.74 13.58
N THR A 378 15.52 27.26 14.00
CA THR A 378 16.08 25.99 13.55
C THR A 378 15.22 24.80 13.99
N ALA A 379 14.78 24.76 15.26
CA ALA A 379 13.89 23.71 15.75
C ALA A 379 12.58 23.65 14.96
N LYS A 380 12.00 24.81 14.67
CA LYS A 380 10.76 24.92 13.91
C LYS A 380 10.93 24.52 12.43
N SER A 381 12.04 24.93 11.81
CA SER A 381 12.39 24.51 10.45
C SER A 381 12.48 22.99 10.34
N ASN A 382 13.11 22.33 11.31
CA ASN A 382 13.21 20.87 11.36
C ASN A 382 11.84 20.18 11.49
N ILE A 383 10.92 20.75 12.29
CA ILE A 383 9.55 20.23 12.40
C ILE A 383 8.83 20.33 11.05
N MET A 384 8.90 21.48 10.37
CA MET A 384 8.28 21.64 9.05
C MET A 384 8.89 20.70 8.01
N TYR A 385 10.21 20.51 8.04
CA TYR A 385 10.88 19.58 7.12
C TYR A 385 10.41 18.14 7.33
N LYS A 386 10.22 17.72 8.58
CA LYS A 386 9.67 16.41 8.91
C LYS A 386 8.23 16.24 8.41
N GLN A 387 7.38 17.24 8.61
CA GLN A 387 6.00 17.24 8.08
C GLN A 387 5.97 17.18 6.56
N LEU A 388 6.89 17.88 5.89
CA LEU A 388 7.05 17.81 4.44
C LEU A 388 7.44 16.40 3.99
N GLN A 389 8.40 15.76 4.65
CA GLN A 389 8.77 14.37 4.34
C GLN A 389 7.60 13.39 4.53
N GLU A 390 6.81 13.54 5.59
CA GLU A 390 5.62 12.71 5.84
C GLU A 390 4.56 12.90 4.73
N SER A 391 4.34 14.14 4.27
CA SER A 391 3.44 14.43 3.15
C SER A 391 3.95 13.84 1.83
N MET A 392 5.26 13.92 1.55
CA MET A 392 5.86 13.31 0.36
C MET A 392 5.69 11.79 0.33
N TYR A 393 5.95 11.12 1.46
CA TYR A 393 5.73 9.68 1.59
C TYR A 393 4.25 9.32 1.35
N THR A 394 3.33 10.13 1.86
CA THR A 394 1.89 9.92 1.66
C THR A 394 1.50 10.06 0.20
N ILE A 395 2.01 11.08 -0.50
CA ILE A 395 1.77 11.29 -1.93
C ILE A 395 2.32 10.11 -2.74
N GLU A 396 3.50 9.61 -2.39
CA GLU A 396 4.13 8.50 -3.10
C GLU A 396 3.37 7.18 -2.91
N ARG A 397 2.85 6.94 -1.70
CA ARG A 397 1.92 5.83 -1.43
C ARG A 397 0.64 5.94 -2.28
N LEU A 398 0.00 7.10 -2.29
CA LEU A 398 -1.22 7.33 -3.07
C LEU A 398 -0.99 7.18 -4.58
N LYS A 399 0.17 7.62 -5.10
CA LYS A 399 0.56 7.37 -6.50
C LYS A 399 0.70 5.87 -6.80
N GLY A 400 1.23 5.10 -5.85
CA GLY A 400 1.31 3.64 -5.96
C GLY A 400 -0.07 2.99 -6.04
N GLU A 401 -0.97 3.37 -5.13
CA GLU A 401 -2.37 2.89 -5.11
C GLU A 401 -3.12 3.24 -6.41
N LEU A 402 -2.95 4.48 -6.91
CA LEU A 402 -3.55 4.92 -8.17
C LEU A 402 -3.01 4.13 -9.38
N ALA A 403 -1.71 3.85 -9.41
CA ALA A 403 -1.11 3.05 -10.49
C ALA A 403 -1.60 1.59 -10.47
N GLU A 404 -1.89 1.04 -9.29
CA GLU A 404 -2.48 -0.29 -9.14
C GLU A 404 -3.94 -0.32 -9.61
N GLN A 405 -4.74 0.67 -9.22
CA GLN A 405 -6.11 0.83 -9.72
C GLN A 405 -6.17 1.00 -11.25
N GLN A 406 -5.26 1.79 -11.82
CA GLN A 406 -5.16 1.95 -13.27
C GLN A 406 -4.86 0.62 -13.99
N LYS A 407 -3.96 -0.21 -13.43
CA LYS A 407 -3.68 -1.54 -13.97
C LYS A 407 -4.90 -2.47 -13.91
N LEU A 408 -5.69 -2.40 -12.83
CA LEU A 408 -6.93 -3.17 -12.71
C LEU A 408 -7.94 -2.76 -13.80
N LEU A 409 -8.14 -1.45 -13.99
CA LEU A 409 -8.98 -0.91 -15.06
C LEU A 409 -8.52 -1.31 -16.46
N ASP A 410 -7.22 -1.23 -16.74
CA ASP A 410 -6.66 -1.62 -18.03
C ASP A 410 -6.82 -3.13 -18.28
N ASN A 411 -6.68 -3.95 -17.24
CA ASN A 411 -6.92 -5.40 -17.32
C ASN A 411 -8.38 -5.72 -17.58
N GLU A 412 -9.32 -5.00 -16.96
CA GLU A 412 -10.76 -5.15 -17.24
C GLU A 412 -11.10 -4.73 -18.67
N ARG A 413 -10.53 -3.62 -19.15
CA ARG A 413 -10.70 -3.18 -20.55
C ARG A 413 -10.21 -4.26 -21.51
N ARG A 414 -9.02 -4.83 -21.29
CA ARG A 414 -8.48 -5.93 -22.10
C ARG A 414 -9.35 -7.18 -22.05
N ARG A 415 -9.91 -7.52 -20.88
CA ARG A 415 -10.86 -8.65 -20.76
C ARG A 415 -12.10 -8.40 -21.60
N LYS A 416 -12.67 -7.20 -21.56
CA LYS A 416 -13.84 -6.80 -22.37
C LYS A 416 -13.54 -6.82 -23.87
N GLU A 417 -12.36 -6.36 -24.29
CA GLU A 417 -11.92 -6.43 -25.69
C GLU A 417 -11.77 -7.88 -26.18
N GLN A 418 -11.14 -8.75 -25.37
CA GLN A 418 -11.00 -10.17 -25.70
C GLN A 418 -12.34 -10.93 -25.73
N THR A 419 -13.31 -10.53 -24.90
CA THR A 419 -14.67 -11.09 -24.98
C THR A 419 -15.39 -10.59 -26.22
N SER A 420 -15.27 -9.30 -26.56
CA SER A 420 -15.88 -8.69 -27.73
C SER A 420 -15.36 -9.29 -29.05
N GLU A 421 -14.05 -9.54 -29.18
CA GLU A 421 -13.46 -10.16 -30.37
C GLU A 421 -13.89 -11.63 -30.54
N ARG A 422 -14.05 -12.38 -29.44
CA ARG A 422 -14.59 -13.75 -29.50
C ARG A 422 -16.07 -13.79 -29.91
N THR A 423 -16.87 -12.81 -29.49
CA THR A 423 -18.27 -12.71 -29.94
C THR A 423 -18.44 -12.27 -31.40
N MET A 424 -17.44 -11.64 -32.02
CA MET A 424 -17.51 -11.28 -33.45
C MET A 424 -17.07 -12.41 -34.40
N SER A 425 -16.39 -13.46 -33.91
CA SER A 425 -16.09 -14.68 -34.71
C SER A 425 -17.07 -15.83 -34.48
N SER A 426 -18.09 -15.65 -33.66
CA SER A 426 -19.15 -16.62 -33.45
C SER A 426 -20.50 -15.88 -33.40
N SER A 427 -20.92 -15.41 -34.57
CA SER A 427 -22.29 -14.97 -34.80
C SER A 427 -23.14 -16.19 -35.13
N GLU A 428 -23.52 -16.95 -34.11
CA GLU A 428 -24.85 -17.58 -34.05
C GLU A 428 -25.05 -18.20 -32.66
N ALA A 429 -26.18 -17.81 -32.05
CA ALA A 429 -26.79 -18.34 -30.84
C ALA A 429 -25.96 -18.29 -29.54
N LEU A 430 -26.35 -17.39 -28.63
CA LEU A 430 -26.45 -17.68 -27.19
C LEU A 430 -27.19 -16.54 -26.46
N THR A 431 -28.42 -16.84 -26.06
CA THR A 431 -29.12 -16.19 -24.96
C THR A 431 -28.57 -16.74 -23.65
N VAL A 432 -27.96 -15.90 -22.82
CA VAL A 432 -27.53 -16.25 -21.46
C VAL A 432 -28.00 -15.14 -20.52
N GLY A 433 -28.67 -15.57 -19.45
CA GLY A 433 -29.14 -14.71 -18.37
C GLY A 433 -27.97 -14.14 -17.57
N THR A 434 -28.13 -12.88 -17.16
CA THR A 434 -27.20 -12.14 -16.32
C THR A 434 -27.85 -11.90 -14.96
N ASP A 435 -27.37 -12.60 -13.94
CA ASP A 435 -27.56 -12.22 -12.55
C ASP A 435 -26.54 -11.13 -12.20
N GLY A 436 -27.06 -9.93 -11.92
CA GLY A 436 -26.34 -8.69 -11.71
C GLY A 436 -26.07 -8.37 -10.25
N GLU A 437 -25.18 -9.11 -9.59
CA GLU A 437 -24.76 -8.80 -8.20
C GLU A 437 -23.28 -8.40 -8.08
N GLY A 438 -22.47 -8.52 -9.14
CA GLY A 438 -21.02 -8.22 -9.08
C GLY A 438 -20.63 -6.74 -9.18
N ASP A 439 -21.38 -5.94 -9.95
CA ASP A 439 -21.01 -4.55 -10.24
C ASP A 439 -21.26 -3.59 -9.06
N HIS A 440 -22.21 -3.92 -8.17
CA HIS A 440 -22.52 -3.11 -7.00
C HIS A 440 -21.38 -3.03 -5.98
N VAL A 441 -20.60 -4.10 -5.83
CA VAL A 441 -19.50 -4.16 -4.85
C VAL A 441 -18.32 -3.28 -5.27
N ILE A 442 -18.03 -3.24 -6.57
CA ILE A 442 -16.97 -2.39 -7.12
C ILE A 442 -17.40 -0.92 -7.07
N GLU A 443 -18.67 -0.62 -7.38
CA GLU A 443 -19.18 0.76 -7.32
C GLU A 443 -19.20 1.32 -5.88
N ASP A 444 -19.54 0.49 -4.87
CA ASP A 444 -19.51 0.90 -3.47
C ASP A 444 -18.08 1.11 -2.94
N ALA A 445 -17.11 0.30 -3.37
CA ALA A 445 -15.69 0.50 -3.03
C ALA A 445 -15.13 1.81 -3.63
N ILE A 446 -15.54 2.15 -4.86
CA ILE A 446 -15.17 3.41 -5.51
C ILE A 446 -15.83 4.60 -4.79
N LYS A 447 -17.11 4.50 -4.41
CA LYS A 447 -17.80 5.55 -3.63
C LYS A 447 -17.16 5.78 -2.25
N GLN A 448 -16.79 4.72 -1.54
CA GLN A 448 -16.09 4.86 -0.25
C GLN A 448 -14.72 5.52 -0.41
N SER A 449 -13.98 5.17 -1.46
CA SER A 449 -12.68 5.78 -1.76
C SER A 449 -12.79 7.27 -2.06
N HIS A 450 -13.82 7.69 -2.80
CA HIS A 450 -14.11 9.10 -3.06
C HIS A 450 -14.48 9.90 -1.80
N LEU A 451 -15.34 9.35 -0.94
CA LEU A 451 -15.70 9.98 0.32
C LEU A 451 -14.48 10.19 1.22
N LYS A 452 -13.57 9.22 1.27
CA LYS A 452 -12.35 9.32 2.07
C LYS A 452 -11.37 10.38 1.51
N LEU A 453 -11.28 10.49 0.19
CA LEU A 453 -10.50 11.54 -0.48
C LEU A 453 -11.03 12.94 -0.16
N GLU A 454 -12.35 13.15 -0.22
CA GLU A 454 -12.97 14.43 0.11
C GLU A 454 -12.75 14.84 1.58
N GLU A 455 -12.74 13.87 2.50
CA GLU A 455 -12.45 14.10 3.92
C GLU A 455 -10.99 14.54 4.14
N LEU A 456 -10.04 13.90 3.45
CA LEU A 456 -8.62 14.27 3.51
C LEU A 456 -8.34 15.64 2.88
N GLU A 457 -9.05 16.01 1.81
CA GLU A 457 -8.96 17.34 1.21
C GLU A 457 -9.47 18.43 2.18
N LYS A 458 -10.55 18.16 2.91
CA LYS A 458 -11.05 19.08 3.96
C LYS A 458 -10.07 19.23 5.11
N GLU A 459 -9.47 18.14 5.60
CA GLU A 459 -8.44 18.19 6.64
C GLU A 459 -7.21 18.98 6.17
N SER A 460 -6.74 18.74 4.94
CA SER A 460 -5.62 19.46 4.33
C SER A 460 -5.89 20.97 4.26
N ALA A 461 -7.08 21.36 3.77
CA ALA A 461 -7.48 22.77 3.70
C ALA A 461 -7.59 23.43 5.08
N GLU A 462 -7.98 22.69 6.12
CA GLU A 462 -8.01 23.18 7.49
C GLU A 462 -6.60 23.40 8.06
N ILE A 463 -5.68 22.46 7.84
CA ILE A 463 -4.27 22.58 8.23
C ILE A 463 -3.65 23.81 7.58
N GLU A 464 -3.91 24.02 6.29
CA GLU A 464 -3.38 25.17 5.55
C GLU A 464 -3.94 26.50 6.08
N ARG A 465 -5.24 26.51 6.44
CA ARG A 465 -5.86 27.68 7.07
C ARG A 465 -5.24 28.00 8.43
N LYS A 466 -4.97 26.98 9.26
CA LYS A 466 -4.26 27.12 10.54
C LYS A 466 -2.84 27.63 10.33
N PHE A 467 -2.14 27.16 9.30
CA PHE A 467 -0.80 27.64 8.94
C PHE A 467 -0.80 29.12 8.52
N LYS A 468 -1.76 29.56 7.70
CA LYS A 468 -1.91 30.97 7.30
C LYS A 468 -2.25 31.87 8.48
N GLN A 469 -3.14 31.45 9.39
CA GLN A 469 -3.42 32.19 10.63
C GLN A 469 -2.17 32.32 11.51
N PHE A 470 -1.39 31.25 11.61
CA PHE A 470 -0.14 31.25 12.36
C PHE A 470 0.88 32.24 11.76
N GLN A 471 1.04 32.28 10.44
CA GLN A 471 1.94 33.24 9.77
C GLN A 471 1.51 34.70 10.00
N LEU A 472 0.20 34.97 10.02
CA LEU A 472 -0.32 36.32 10.30
C LEU A 472 -0.08 36.74 11.75
N ALA A 473 -0.24 35.81 12.70
CA ALA A 473 -0.02 36.08 14.12
C ALA A 473 1.45 36.38 14.51
N HIS A 474 2.42 36.08 13.64
CA HIS A 474 3.85 36.34 13.86
C HIS A 474 4.40 37.49 12.99
N ARG A 475 3.53 38.19 12.25
CA ARG A 475 3.88 39.43 11.53
C ARG A 475 3.61 40.70 12.33
N HIS A 476 3.01 40.59 13.52
CA HIS A 476 2.94 41.62 14.55
C HIS A 476 3.94 41.29 15.64
#